data_AF-X0QR97-F1
#
_entry.id   AF-X0QR97-F1
#
_cell.length_a   1.000
_cell.length_b   1.000
_cell.length_c   1.000
_cell.angle_alpha   90.00
_cell.angle_beta   90.00
_cell.angle_gamma   90.00
#
_symmetry.space_group_name_H-M   'P 1'
#
loop_
_entity.id
_entity.type
_entity.pdbx_description
1 polymer ?
#
loop_
_entity_poly.entity_id
_entity_poly.type
_entity_poly.pdbx_seq_one_letter_code
_entity_poly.pdbx_strand_id
1 'polypeptide(L)' 'MIKKARLKHLIKRLPNLPGVYKMLGKNGDILYVGKAKSLKKSGK' A
#
# COMPACT_ATOMS: atom_id res chain seq x y z
N MET A 1 -4.71 -19.39 -0.91
CA MET A 1 -5.09 -18.68 0.34
C MET A 1 -3.96 -17.87 1.01
N ILE A 2 -2.67 -18.02 0.65
CA ILE A 2 -1.54 -17.38 1.38
C ILE A 2 -1.36 -15.88 1.07
N LYS A 3 -1.58 -15.43 -0.18
CA LYS A 3 -1.29 -14.05 -0.63
C LYS A 3 -2.08 -12.96 0.12
N LYS A 4 -3.35 -13.23 0.47
CA LYS A 4 -4.26 -12.23 1.07
C LYS A 4 -3.89 -11.93 2.54
N ALA A 5 -3.38 -12.91 3.27
CA ALA A 5 -2.96 -12.75 4.67
C ALA A 5 -1.73 -11.85 4.81
N ARG A 6 -0.72 -12.04 3.93
CA ARG A 6 0.51 -11.23 3.93
C ARG A 6 0.24 -9.76 3.64
N LEU A 7 -0.66 -9.47 2.69
CA LEU A 7 -1.00 -8.09 2.35
C LEU A 7 -1.68 -7.36 3.52
N LYS A 8 -2.66 -8.00 4.17
CA LYS A 8 -3.31 -7.43 5.36
C LYS A 8 -2.30 -7.17 6.48
N HIS A 9 -1.32 -8.06 6.65
CA HIS A 9 -0.28 -7.89 7.65
C HIS A 9 0.64 -6.69 7.37
N LEU A 10 1.04 -6.51 6.10
CA LEU A 10 1.87 -5.37 5.68
C LEU A 10 1.12 -4.04 5.85
N ILE A 11 -0.16 -3.97 5.46
CA ILE A 11 -0.98 -2.76 5.60
C ILE A 11 -1.07 -2.34 7.08
N LYS A 12 -1.29 -3.28 7.99
CA LYS A 12 -1.36 -3.01 9.44
C LYS A 12 -0.06 -2.42 10.01
N ARG A 13 1.09 -2.74 9.41
CA ARG A 13 2.42 -2.30 9.84
C ARG A 13 2.92 -1.02 9.14
N LEU A 14 2.11 -0.41 8.29
CA LEU A 14 2.51 0.84 7.62
C LEU A 14 2.81 1.93 8.65
N PRO A 15 3.83 2.77 8.39
CA PRO A 15 4.23 3.83 9.31
C PRO A 15 3.21 4.97 9.33
N ASN A 16 3.13 5.65 10.47
CA ASN A 16 2.38 6.91 10.63
C ASN A 16 3.18 8.12 10.11
N LEU A 17 3.73 8.01 8.90
CA LEU A 17 4.61 9.03 8.31
C LEU A 17 4.16 9.39 6.89
N PRO A 18 4.49 10.61 6.41
CA PRO A 18 4.25 10.98 5.03
C PRO A 18 5.06 10.10 4.09
N GLY A 19 4.54 9.88 2.88
CA GLY A 19 5.24 9.08 1.88
C GLY A 19 4.49 8.97 0.56
N VAL A 20 5.06 8.18 -0.34
CA VAL A 20 4.52 7.89 -1.66
C VAL A 20 4.12 6.42 -1.70
N TYR A 21 2.94 6.12 -2.24
CA TYR A 21 2.48 4.76 -2.51
C TYR A 21 2.24 4.55 -4.00
N LYS A 22 2.27 3.28 -4.43
CA LYS A 22 2.07 2.89 -5.82
C LYS A 22 1.03 1.78 -5.88
N MET A 23 0.09 1.89 -6.82
CA MET A 23 -0.79 0.78 -7.17
C MET A 23 -0.21 0.08 -8.40
N LEU A 24 -0.01 -1.23 -8.26
CA LEU A 24 0.52 -2.06 -9.33
C LEU A 24 -0.62 -2.83 -10.01
N GLY A 25 -0.56 -2.92 -11.33
CA GLY A 25 -1.42 -3.76 -12.14
C GLY A 25 -1.06 -5.24 -12.02
N LYS A 26 -1.86 -6.09 -12.67
CA LYS A 26 -1.67 -7.55 -12.61
C LYS A 26 -0.29 -8.01 -13.10
N ASN A 27 0.31 -7.26 -14.02
CA ASN A 27 1.61 -7.56 -14.62
C ASN A 27 2.77 -6.82 -13.94
N GLY A 28 2.51 -6.07 -12.86
CA GLY A 28 3.52 -5.29 -12.14
C GLY A 28 3.69 -3.85 -12.65
N ASP A 29 2.98 -3.46 -13.71
CA ASP A 29 2.99 -2.08 -14.21
C ASP A 29 2.44 -1.11 -13.17
N ILE A 30 2.98 0.11 -13.13
CA ILE A 30 2.47 1.15 -12.23
C ILE A 30 1.19 1.73 -12.85
N LEU A 31 0.05 1.51 -12.19
CA LEU A 31 -1.23 2.10 -12.59
C LEU A 31 -1.44 3.48 -11.95
N TYR A 32 -0.91 3.68 -10.75
CA TYR A 32 -1.10 4.91 -10.00
C TYR A 32 0.03 5.15 -9.01
N VAL A 33 0.39 6.42 -8.83
CA VAL A 33 1.31 6.89 -7.78
C VAL A 33 0.64 8.03 -7.02
N GLY A 34 0.56 7.91 -5.69
CA GLY A 34 -0.07 8.90 -4.82
C GLY A 34 0.82 9.30 -3.67
N LYS A 35 0.62 10.51 -3.15
CA LYS A 35 1.25 11.00 -1.92
C LYS A 35 0.25 10.90 -0.77
N ALA A 36 0.72 10.55 0.41
CA ALA A 36 -0.08 10.56 1.63
C ALA A 36 0.65 11.33 2.73
N LYS A 37 -0.09 12.10 3.52
CA LYS A 37 0.43 12.68 4.77
C LYS A 37 0.72 11.61 5.83
N SER A 38 0.08 10.44 5.71
CA SER A 38 0.29 9.27 6.55
C SER A 38 0.02 7.99 5.75
N LEU A 39 1.04 7.17 5.53
CA LEU A 39 0.91 5.90 4.79
C LEU A 39 -0.04 4.91 5.47
N LYS A 40 -0.16 4.93 6.80
CA LYS A 40 -1.12 4.09 7.52
C LYS A 40 -2.58 4.45 7.23
N LYS A 41 -2.88 5.73 6.93
CA LYS A 41 -4.25 6.23 6.70
C LYS A 41 -4.70 6.12 5.25
N SER A 42 -3.79 5.89 4.29
CA SER A 42 -4.13 5.82 2.86
C SER A 42 -4.78 4.51 2.41
N GLY A 43 -4.87 3.51 3.29
CA GLY A 43 -5.45 2.19 2.97
C GLY A 43 -6.84 1.93 3.60
N LYS A 44 -7.61 2.99 3.87
CA LYS A 44 -9.02 2.84 4.28
C LYS A 44 -9.90 2.44 3.10
#